data_AF-A0AAV5RP04-F1
#
_entry.id   AF-A0AAV5RP04-F1
#
_cell.length_a   1.000
_cell.length_b   1.000
_cell.length_c   1.000
_cell.angle_alpha   90.00
_cell.angle_beta   90.00
_cell.angle_gamma   90.00
#
_symmetry.space_group_name_H-M   'P 1'
#
loop_
_entity.id
_entity.type
_entity.pdbx_description
1 polymer ?
#
loop_
_entity_poly.entity_id
_entity_poly.type
_entity_poly.pdbx_seq_one_letter_code
_entity_poly.pdbx_strand_id
1 'polypeptide(L)'
;MSLDASQFEAFSASELAFLAEDELITILPRQNLSRMDFKGWVQPALRALRRSEVPLWLAVILKRQDRCTIIYPNWLDATYLKTVLEAEGRDSASFAALPYMWQELSDTILAEAAEDCQGSVAEIMRTLQELKELRLNKLRQGVLVNNDSHLRMDGIGSAELNLVKPILSKTMRTLQTVKDAQEVETV
;
A
#
# COMPACT_ATOMS: atom_id res chain seq x y z
N MET A 1 -15.12 22.26 13.54
CA MET A 1 -14.02 21.47 14.14
C MET A 1 -12.79 21.75 13.31
N SER A 2 -11.79 22.44 13.86
CA SER A 2 -10.50 22.58 13.18
C SER A 2 -9.73 21.27 13.35
N LEU A 3 -9.23 20.70 12.25
CA LEU A 3 -8.34 19.55 12.28
C LEU A 3 -7.04 19.93 12.99
N ASP A 4 -6.47 18.97 13.72
CA ASP A 4 -5.26 19.17 14.50
C ASP A 4 -4.04 19.30 13.58
N ALA A 5 -3.09 20.17 13.90
CA ALA A 5 -1.97 20.51 13.00
C ALA A 5 -1.06 19.31 12.69
N SER A 6 -1.01 18.33 13.60
CA SER A 6 -0.28 17.07 13.47
C SER A 6 -0.81 16.18 12.34
N GLN A 7 -2.11 16.25 12.02
CA GLN A 7 -2.76 15.44 10.98
C GLN A 7 -2.43 15.90 9.55
N PHE A 8 -1.83 17.07 9.39
CA PHE A 8 -1.38 17.55 8.08
C PHE A 8 -0.01 17.00 7.67
N GLU A 9 0.75 16.39 8.59
CA GLU A 9 2.11 15.95 8.30
C GLU A 9 2.16 14.52 7.74
N ALA A 10 1.42 13.59 8.35
CA ALA A 10 1.33 12.19 7.93
C ALA A 10 -0.09 11.65 8.11
N PHE A 11 -0.47 10.71 7.24
CA PHE A 11 -1.71 9.96 7.38
C PHE A 11 -1.61 8.95 8.54
N SER A 12 -2.73 8.74 9.22
CA SER A 12 -2.91 7.62 10.15
C SER A 12 -3.03 6.29 9.39
N ALA A 13 -2.82 5.17 10.09
CA ALA A 13 -3.00 3.85 9.51
C ALA A 13 -4.43 3.63 8.99
N SER A 14 -5.44 4.17 9.68
CA SER A 14 -6.84 4.13 9.25
C SER A 14 -7.09 4.95 7.99
N GLU A 15 -6.44 6.09 7.82
CA GLU A 15 -6.57 6.90 6.60
C GLU A 15 -5.91 6.22 5.40
N LEU A 16 -4.75 5.58 5.59
CA LEU A 16 -4.12 4.79 4.54
C LEU A 16 -4.97 3.58 4.14
N ALA A 17 -5.53 2.86 5.12
CA ALA A 17 -6.46 1.77 4.86
C ALA A 17 -7.70 2.26 4.10
N PHE A 18 -8.26 3.40 4.49
CA PHE A 18 -9.39 4.03 3.79
C PHE A 18 -9.03 4.42 2.34
N LEU A 19 -7.81 4.87 2.07
CA LEU A 19 -7.36 5.14 0.70
C LEU A 19 -7.19 3.85 -0.11
N ALA A 20 -6.74 2.77 0.52
CA ALA A 20 -6.58 1.47 -0.12
C ALA A 20 -7.93 0.78 -0.42
N GLU A 21 -9.01 1.18 0.25
CA GLU A 21 -10.35 0.62 0.05
C GLU A 21 -10.92 0.83 -1.37
N ASP A 22 -10.49 1.88 -2.07
CA ASP A 22 -10.92 2.19 -3.44
C ASP A 22 -10.21 1.33 -4.50
N GLU A 23 -9.16 0.60 -4.13
CA GLU A 23 -8.46 -0.30 -5.05
C GLU A 23 -9.36 -1.45 -5.50
N LEU A 24 -9.25 -1.79 -6.78
CA LEU A 24 -10.07 -2.85 -7.38
C LEU A 24 -9.46 -4.22 -7.08
N ILE A 25 -10.28 -5.11 -6.52
CA ILE A 25 -9.93 -6.51 -6.29
C ILE A 25 -10.90 -7.45 -6.99
N THR A 26 -10.40 -8.64 -7.33
CA THR A 26 -11.23 -9.66 -7.98
C THR A 26 -11.96 -10.49 -6.94
N ILE A 27 -13.27 -10.63 -7.10
CA ILE A 27 -14.10 -11.51 -6.26
C ILE A 27 -14.83 -12.56 -7.09
N LEU A 28 -15.23 -13.63 -6.41
CA LEU A 28 -16.21 -14.61 -6.87
C LEU A 28 -17.50 -14.47 -6.05
N PRO A 29 -18.53 -13.78 -6.57
CA PRO A 29 -19.81 -13.69 -5.89
C PRO A 29 -20.47 -15.08 -5.83
N ARG A 30 -21.06 -15.43 -4.68
CA ARG A 30 -21.77 -16.70 -4.48
C ARG A 30 -23.20 -16.65 -5.03
N GLN A 31 -23.75 -15.45 -5.20
CA GLN A 31 -25.12 -15.21 -5.64
C GLN A 31 -25.18 -14.17 -6.76
N ASN A 32 -26.29 -14.15 -7.49
CA ASN A 32 -26.57 -13.08 -8.44
C ASN A 32 -27.00 -11.82 -7.69
N LEU A 33 -26.34 -10.69 -7.97
CA LEU A 33 -26.75 -9.38 -7.47
C LEU A 33 -27.19 -8.53 -8.66
N SER A 34 -28.39 -7.98 -8.55
CA SER A 34 -28.87 -6.99 -9.52
C SER A 34 -27.93 -5.78 -9.55
N ARG A 35 -27.93 -5.09 -10.67
CA ARG A 35 -27.30 -3.77 -10.77
C ARG A 35 -27.90 -2.86 -9.68
N MET A 36 -27.03 -2.13 -8.98
CA MET A 36 -27.43 -1.11 -8.02
C MET A 36 -26.81 0.22 -8.43
N ASP A 37 -27.64 1.26 -8.52
CA ASP A 37 -27.18 2.61 -8.83
C ASP A 37 -27.04 3.39 -7.51
N PHE A 38 -25.80 3.62 -7.08
CA PHE A 38 -25.49 4.50 -5.96
C PHE A 38 -25.27 5.92 -6.49
N LYS A 39 -25.44 6.94 -5.62
CA LYS A 39 -25.11 8.31 -6.00
C LYS A 39 -23.60 8.42 -6.20
N GLY A 40 -23.16 8.58 -7.46
CA GLY A 40 -21.76 8.71 -7.84
C GLY A 40 -21.06 7.41 -8.25
N TRP A 41 -21.65 6.25 -7.99
CA TRP A 41 -21.07 4.96 -8.38
C TRP A 41 -22.14 3.96 -8.80
N VAL A 42 -21.88 3.20 -9.87
CA VAL A 42 -22.80 2.17 -10.36
C VAL A 42 -22.17 0.81 -10.15
N GLN A 43 -22.80 -0.02 -9.31
CA GLN A 43 -22.40 -1.41 -9.17
C GLN A 43 -22.94 -2.21 -10.37
N PRO A 44 -22.07 -2.80 -11.21
CA PRO A 44 -22.52 -3.67 -12.28
C PRO A 44 -23.22 -4.91 -11.72
N ALA A 45 -24.14 -5.50 -12.48
CA ALA A 45 -24.79 -6.74 -12.05
C ALA A 45 -23.75 -7.85 -11.88
N LEU A 46 -23.67 -8.42 -10.67
CA LEU A 46 -22.75 -9.50 -10.36
C LEU A 46 -23.44 -10.84 -10.63
N ARG A 47 -22.77 -11.72 -11.36
CA ARG A 47 -23.28 -13.07 -11.66
C ARG A 47 -22.54 -14.08 -10.80
N ALA A 48 -23.28 -14.99 -10.17
CA ALA A 48 -22.72 -16.04 -9.33
C ALA A 48 -21.61 -16.80 -10.05
N LEU A 49 -20.54 -17.09 -9.30
CA LEU A 49 -19.35 -17.84 -9.74
C LEU A 49 -18.60 -17.23 -10.95
N ARG A 50 -18.93 -16.00 -11.35
CA ARG A 50 -18.19 -15.26 -12.37
C ARG A 50 -17.26 -14.26 -11.72
N ARG A 51 -15.98 -14.28 -12.09
CA ARG A 51 -15.00 -13.28 -11.64
C ARG A 51 -15.47 -11.88 -12.02
N SER A 52 -15.48 -11.00 -11.03
CA SER A 52 -15.83 -9.59 -11.19
C SER A 52 -14.90 -8.73 -10.35
N GLU A 53 -14.47 -7.61 -10.91
CA GLU A 53 -13.68 -6.61 -10.21
C GLU A 53 -14.62 -5.64 -9.48
N VAL A 54 -14.37 -5.46 -8.19
CA VAL A 54 -15.09 -4.50 -7.35
C VAL A 54 -14.09 -3.80 -6.42
N PRO A 55 -14.41 -2.60 -5.92
CA PRO A 55 -13.61 -1.95 -4.90
C PRO A 55 -13.48 -2.81 -3.64
N LEU A 56 -12.33 -2.72 -2.95
CA LEU A 56 -12.04 -3.48 -1.74
C LEU A 56 -13.10 -3.24 -0.65
N TRP A 57 -13.56 -2.01 -0.43
CA TRP A 57 -14.62 -1.75 0.56
C TRP A 57 -15.90 -2.56 0.27
N LEU A 58 -16.30 -2.69 -0.99
CA LEU A 58 -17.48 -3.46 -1.35
C LEU A 58 -17.23 -4.95 -1.17
N ALA A 59 -16.06 -5.43 -1.58
CA ALA A 59 -15.68 -6.83 -1.38
C ALA A 59 -15.72 -7.22 0.10
N VAL A 60 -15.20 -6.38 1.01
CA VAL A 60 -15.26 -6.61 2.46
C VAL A 60 -16.69 -6.68 2.97
N ILE A 61 -17.56 -5.75 2.55
CA ILE A 61 -18.99 -5.78 2.94
C ILE A 61 -19.67 -7.07 2.44
N LEU A 62 -19.41 -7.47 1.20
CA LEU A 62 -19.98 -8.70 0.62
C LEU A 62 -19.43 -9.95 1.31
N LYS A 63 -18.16 -9.94 1.71
CA LYS A 63 -17.48 -11.04 2.39
C LYS A 63 -18.01 -11.24 3.80
N ARG A 64 -18.18 -10.17 4.58
CA ARG A 64 -18.82 -10.21 5.92
C ARG A 64 -20.25 -10.72 5.90
N GLN A 65 -20.93 -10.61 4.76
CA GLN A 65 -22.28 -11.16 4.53
C GLN A 65 -22.28 -12.58 3.92
N ASP A 66 -21.10 -13.20 3.76
CA ASP A 66 -20.88 -14.48 3.06
C ASP A 66 -21.49 -14.54 1.64
N ARG A 67 -21.44 -13.43 0.91
CA ARG A 67 -21.99 -13.31 -0.46
C ARG A 67 -20.93 -13.37 -1.54
N CYS A 68 -19.65 -13.39 -1.18
CA CYS A 68 -18.54 -13.57 -2.11
C CYS A 68 -17.35 -14.25 -1.44
N THR A 69 -16.51 -14.84 -2.29
CA THR A 69 -15.16 -15.30 -1.98
C THR A 69 -14.18 -14.32 -2.61
N ILE A 70 -13.25 -13.79 -1.83
CA ILE A 70 -12.21 -12.88 -2.33
C ILE A 70 -11.13 -13.74 -3.01
N ILE A 71 -10.75 -13.39 -4.24
CA ILE A 71 -9.64 -14.04 -4.91
C ILE A 71 -8.36 -13.31 -4.51
N TYR A 72 -7.40 -14.07 -3.95
CA TYR A 72 -6.10 -13.52 -3.62
C TYR A 72 -5.39 -12.98 -4.87
N PRO A 73 -4.86 -11.75 -4.83
CA PRO A 73 -4.03 -11.23 -5.90
C PRO A 73 -2.81 -12.12 -6.14
N ASN A 74 -2.35 -12.18 -7.38
CA ASN A 74 -1.17 -12.95 -7.79
C ASN A 74 0.12 -12.57 -7.04
N TRP A 75 0.25 -11.32 -6.63
CA TRP A 75 1.40 -10.85 -5.85
C TRP A 75 1.32 -11.26 -4.37
N LEU A 76 0.12 -11.55 -3.84
CA LEU A 76 -0.12 -11.96 -2.45
C LEU A 76 -0.08 -13.50 -2.34
N ASP A 77 0.93 -14.10 -2.95
CA ASP A 77 1.19 -15.54 -2.85
C ASP A 77 2.52 -15.80 -2.15
N ALA A 78 2.60 -16.88 -1.37
CA ALA A 78 3.79 -17.21 -0.59
C ALA A 78 5.01 -17.46 -1.48
N THR A 79 4.83 -18.05 -2.67
CA THR A 79 5.95 -18.30 -3.59
C THR A 79 6.43 -17.01 -4.23
N TYR A 80 5.50 -16.16 -4.67
CA TYR A 80 5.83 -14.87 -5.25
C TYR A 80 6.53 -13.95 -4.23
N LEU A 81 5.97 -13.81 -3.03
CA LEU A 81 6.55 -12.96 -1.98
C LEU A 81 7.97 -13.39 -1.58
N LYS A 82 8.28 -14.70 -1.58
CA LYS A 82 9.65 -15.19 -1.34
C LYS A 82 10.61 -14.73 -2.44
N THR A 83 10.19 -14.77 -3.71
CA THR A 83 11.02 -14.29 -4.82
C THR A 83 11.25 -12.78 -4.75
N VAL A 84 10.23 -12.01 -4.35
CA VAL A 84 10.33 -10.57 -4.10
C VAL A 84 11.29 -10.29 -2.94
N LEU A 85 11.19 -11.04 -1.83
CA LEU A 85 12.07 -10.90 -0.68
C LEU A 85 13.53 -11.15 -1.05
N GLU A 86 13.80 -12.20 -1.81
CA GLU A 86 15.16 -12.48 -2.31
C GLU A 86 15.69 -11.38 -3.24
N ALA A 87 14.83 -10.83 -4.11
CA ALA A 87 15.21 -9.74 -5.00
C ALA A 87 15.53 -8.46 -4.21
N GLU A 88 14.70 -8.13 -3.22
CA GLU A 88 14.88 -6.99 -2.32
C GLU A 88 16.17 -7.10 -1.49
N GLY A 89 16.56 -8.32 -1.09
CA GLY A 89 17.81 -8.58 -0.38
C GLY A 89 19.06 -8.53 -1.27
N ARG A 90 18.93 -8.80 -2.58
CA ARG A 90 20.05 -8.77 -3.53
C ARG A 90 20.40 -7.35 -3.99
N ASP A 91 19.40 -6.52 -4.22
CA ASP A 91 19.59 -5.15 -4.70
C ASP A 91 19.34 -4.15 -3.56
N SER A 92 20.39 -3.44 -3.14
CA SER A 92 20.28 -2.38 -2.13
C SER A 92 19.89 -1.02 -2.72
N ALA A 93 19.90 -0.85 -4.04
CA ALA A 93 19.68 0.43 -4.70
C ALA A 93 18.23 0.65 -5.13
N SER A 94 17.52 -0.39 -5.60
CA SER A 94 16.15 -0.25 -6.13
C SER A 94 15.15 -1.16 -5.45
N PHE A 95 13.94 -0.66 -5.15
CA PHE A 95 12.89 -1.45 -4.50
C PHE A 95 12.27 -2.45 -5.47
N ALA A 96 11.97 -3.67 -5.00
CA ALA A 96 11.29 -4.66 -5.81
C ALA A 96 9.87 -4.19 -6.18
N ALA A 97 9.39 -4.59 -7.36
CA ALA A 97 8.08 -4.15 -7.85
C ALA A 97 6.93 -4.76 -7.02
N LEU A 98 6.16 -3.89 -6.37
CA LEU A 98 4.93 -4.23 -5.66
C LEU A 98 3.86 -3.17 -5.93
N PRO A 99 2.57 -3.51 -5.77
CA PRO A 99 1.50 -2.51 -5.78
C PRO A 99 1.78 -1.39 -4.78
N TYR A 100 1.34 -0.17 -5.09
CA TYR A 100 1.62 0.99 -4.26
C TYR A 100 1.07 0.83 -2.82
N MET A 101 -0.15 0.31 -2.67
CA MET A 101 -0.84 0.08 -1.39
C MET A 101 -0.68 -1.36 -0.87
N TRP A 102 0.42 -2.04 -1.18
CA TRP A 102 0.56 -3.48 -0.91
C TRP A 102 0.39 -3.85 0.57
N GLN A 103 0.79 -2.98 1.50
CA GLN A 103 0.71 -3.26 2.94
C GLN A 103 -0.74 -3.24 3.40
N GLU A 104 -1.46 -2.17 3.08
CA GLU A 104 -2.85 -1.93 3.44
C GLU A 104 -3.78 -2.97 2.79
N LEU A 105 -3.52 -3.29 1.52
CA LEU A 105 -4.23 -4.35 0.81
C LEU A 105 -4.00 -5.71 1.47
N SER A 106 -2.74 -6.05 1.78
CA SER A 106 -2.41 -7.33 2.42
C SER A 106 -3.05 -7.46 3.79
N ASP A 107 -2.97 -6.41 4.62
CA ASP A 107 -3.49 -6.42 5.98
C ASP A 107 -5.02 -6.56 5.96
N THR A 108 -5.72 -5.87 5.06
CA THR A 108 -7.18 -5.95 4.92
C THR A 108 -7.65 -7.31 4.40
N ILE A 109 -7.01 -7.83 3.34
CA ILE A 109 -7.38 -9.14 2.76
C ILE A 109 -7.12 -10.27 3.76
N LEU A 110 -5.99 -10.23 4.46
CA LEU A 110 -5.65 -11.25 5.47
C LEU A 110 -6.58 -11.17 6.68
N ALA A 111 -7.07 -10.00 7.05
CA ALA A 111 -8.02 -9.85 8.16
C ALA A 111 -9.42 -10.38 7.82
N GLU A 112 -9.90 -10.15 6.59
CA GLU A 112 -11.30 -10.40 6.22
C GLU A 112 -11.51 -11.71 5.42
N ALA A 113 -10.46 -12.26 4.82
CA ALA A 113 -10.58 -13.40 3.91
C ALA A 113 -9.43 -14.42 4.04
N ALA A 114 -8.86 -14.58 5.23
CA ALA A 114 -7.82 -15.59 5.49
C ALA A 114 -8.23 -17.00 5.04
N GLU A 115 -9.50 -17.35 5.17
CA GLU A 115 -10.07 -18.63 4.79
C GLU A 115 -10.21 -18.85 3.28
N ASP A 116 -10.16 -17.78 2.48
CA ASP A 116 -10.19 -17.88 1.02
C ASP A 116 -8.79 -18.13 0.42
N CYS A 117 -7.75 -18.10 1.26
CA CYS A 117 -6.36 -18.33 0.85
C CYS A 117 -6.15 -19.79 0.41
N GLN A 118 -5.51 -19.98 -0.74
CA GLN A 118 -5.16 -21.32 -1.24
C GLN A 118 -3.87 -21.87 -0.61
N GLY A 119 -3.06 -21.01 0.00
CA GLY A 119 -1.75 -21.34 0.58
C GLY A 119 -1.69 -21.15 2.11
N SER A 120 -0.49 -21.22 2.65
CA SER A 120 -0.26 -20.99 4.08
C SER A 120 -0.31 -19.50 4.41
N VAL A 121 -1.40 -19.06 5.05
CA VAL A 121 -1.57 -17.69 5.56
C VAL A 121 -0.41 -17.30 6.50
N ALA A 122 0.03 -18.23 7.36
CA ALA A 122 1.13 -18.00 8.28
C ALA A 122 2.46 -17.71 7.56
N GLU A 123 2.72 -18.40 6.44
CA GLU A 123 3.92 -18.12 5.64
C GLU A 123 3.84 -16.76 4.96
N ILE A 124 2.67 -16.39 4.41
CA ILE A 124 2.44 -15.07 3.79
C ILE A 124 2.69 -13.97 4.82
N MET A 125 2.09 -14.07 6.02
CA MET A 125 2.26 -13.08 7.09
C MET A 125 3.72 -12.92 7.51
N ARG A 126 4.44 -14.05 7.69
CA ARG A 126 5.87 -14.02 8.03
C ARG A 126 6.69 -13.32 6.95
N THR A 127 6.50 -13.70 5.69
CA THR A 127 7.26 -13.12 4.57
C THR A 127 6.93 -11.64 4.35
N LEU A 128 5.68 -11.21 4.54
CA LEU A 128 5.32 -9.80 4.51
C LEU A 128 6.00 -9.02 5.63
N GLN A 129 6.06 -9.58 6.85
CA GLN A 129 6.73 -8.94 7.98
C GLN A 129 8.24 -8.77 7.72
N GLU A 130 8.91 -9.83 7.26
CA GLU A 130 10.32 -9.78 6.85
C GLU A 130 10.55 -8.72 5.75
N LEU A 131 9.65 -8.65 4.77
CA LEU A 131 9.72 -7.67 3.68
C LEU A 131 9.52 -6.23 4.17
N LYS A 132 8.55 -5.99 5.07
CA LYS A 132 8.32 -4.68 5.71
C LYS A 132 9.58 -4.21 6.45
N GLU A 133 10.24 -5.10 7.19
CA GLU A 133 11.47 -4.80 7.94
C GLU A 133 12.67 -4.51 7.02
N LEU A 134 12.89 -5.33 5.99
CA LEU A 134 13.97 -5.11 5.02
C LEU A 134 13.79 -3.78 4.28
N ARG A 135 12.58 -3.50 3.77
CA ARG A 135 12.29 -2.26 3.05
C ARG A 135 12.41 -1.05 3.95
N LEU A 136 11.99 -1.12 5.21
CA LEU A 136 12.19 -0.03 6.17
C LEU A 136 13.67 0.27 6.43
N ASN A 137 14.51 -0.77 6.56
CA ASN A 137 15.95 -0.58 6.74
C ASN A 137 16.60 0.05 5.51
N LYS A 138 16.23 -0.41 4.31
CA LYS A 138 16.69 0.14 3.05
C LYS A 138 16.26 1.60 2.85
N LEU A 139 15.01 1.91 3.15
CA LEU A 139 14.44 3.25 3.13
C LEU A 139 15.22 4.19 4.06
N ARG A 140 15.53 3.76 5.29
CA ARG A 140 16.36 4.53 6.24
C ARG A 140 17.75 4.80 5.68
N GLN A 141 18.40 3.81 5.07
CA GLN A 141 19.70 3.99 4.43
C GLN A 141 19.63 4.97 3.25
N GLY A 142 18.59 4.88 2.42
CA GLY A 142 18.36 5.78 1.29
C GLY A 142 18.19 7.24 1.71
N VAL A 143 17.49 7.50 2.83
CA VAL A 143 17.32 8.85 3.40
C VAL A 143 18.65 9.43 3.89
N LEU A 144 19.58 8.60 4.38
CA LEU A 144 20.90 9.08 4.83
C LEU A 144 21.81 9.50 3.68
N VAL A 145 21.64 8.92 2.49
CA VAL A 145 22.45 9.21 1.28
C VAL A 145 21.82 10.34 0.45
N ASN A 146 21.01 11.19 1.08
CA ASN A 146 20.29 12.25 0.39
C ASN A 146 21.23 13.30 -0.21
N ASN A 147 21.07 13.58 -1.51
CA ASN A 147 21.73 14.68 -2.19
C ASN A 147 20.80 15.90 -2.19
N ASP A 148 21.36 17.11 -2.03
CA ASP A 148 20.64 18.40 -1.93
C ASP A 148 19.63 18.69 -3.06
N SER A 149 19.74 18.00 -4.20
CA SER A 149 18.98 18.31 -5.41
C SER A 149 18.03 17.21 -5.89
N HIS A 150 18.26 15.94 -5.54
CA HIS A 150 17.48 14.84 -6.11
C HIS A 150 17.51 13.59 -5.23
N LEU A 151 16.31 13.07 -4.94
CA LEU A 151 16.11 11.79 -4.26
C LEU A 151 15.29 10.87 -5.18
N ARG A 152 15.78 9.65 -5.42
CA ARG A 152 15.04 8.61 -6.13
C ARG A 152 14.06 7.94 -5.17
N MET A 153 12.79 7.85 -5.58
CA MET A 153 11.69 7.28 -4.79
C MET A 153 10.86 6.30 -5.63
N ASP A 154 11.52 5.48 -6.45
CA ASP A 154 10.89 4.46 -7.27
C ASP A 154 10.60 3.19 -6.48
N GLY A 155 9.40 2.62 -6.66
CA GLY A 155 8.99 1.35 -6.05
C GLY A 155 8.64 1.40 -4.55
N ILE A 156 8.60 2.60 -3.95
CA ILE A 156 8.20 2.83 -2.55
C ILE A 156 6.67 2.68 -2.42
N GLY A 157 6.23 1.99 -1.36
CA GLY A 157 4.81 1.85 -1.03
C GLY A 157 4.21 3.09 -0.34
N SER A 158 2.89 3.19 -0.31
CA SER A 158 2.15 4.26 0.38
C SER A 158 2.52 4.41 1.86
N ALA A 159 2.49 3.33 2.62
CA ALA A 159 2.84 3.31 4.03
C ALA A 159 4.29 3.73 4.27
N GLU A 160 5.21 3.24 3.43
CA GLU A 160 6.63 3.59 3.47
C GLU A 160 6.84 5.08 3.17
N LEU A 161 6.18 5.61 2.14
CA LEU A 161 6.24 7.02 1.79
C LEU A 161 5.68 7.89 2.91
N ASN A 162 4.56 7.48 3.51
CA ASN A 162 3.90 8.20 4.58
C ASN A 162 4.80 8.33 5.83
N LEU A 163 5.63 7.31 6.12
CA LEU A 163 6.61 7.36 7.21
C LEU A 163 7.72 8.40 6.98
N VAL A 164 8.17 8.56 5.73
CA VAL A 164 9.38 9.35 5.43
C VAL A 164 9.07 10.77 5.00
N LYS A 165 7.93 10.98 4.33
CA LYS A 165 7.50 12.26 3.76
C LYS A 165 7.59 13.45 4.75
N PRO A 166 7.17 13.34 6.03
CA PRO A 166 7.26 14.47 6.96
C PRO A 166 8.70 14.89 7.23
N ILE A 167 9.60 13.90 7.39
CA ILE A 167 11.00 14.14 7.71
C ILE A 167 11.70 14.73 6.50
N LEU A 168 11.59 14.09 5.33
CA LEU A 168 12.24 14.54 4.10
C LEU A 168 11.78 15.94 3.67
N SER A 169 10.48 16.23 3.75
CA SER A 169 9.97 17.54 3.35
C SER A 169 10.51 18.67 4.24
N LYS A 170 10.70 18.40 5.54
CA LYS A 170 11.30 19.34 6.48
C LYS A 170 12.80 19.51 6.22
N THR A 171 13.55 18.41 6.12
CA THR A 171 15.01 18.46 5.94
C THR A 171 15.40 19.06 4.60
N MET A 172 14.72 18.72 3.50
CA MET A 172 14.99 19.29 2.18
C MET A 172 14.73 20.79 2.15
N ARG A 173 13.65 21.27 2.78
CA ARG A 173 13.40 22.72 2.89
C ARG A 173 14.51 23.42 3.66
N THR A 174 14.98 22.84 4.77
CA THR A 174 16.09 23.44 5.53
C THR A 174 17.40 23.45 4.74
N LEU A 175 17.71 22.37 4.01
CA LEU A 175 18.90 22.30 3.16
C LEU A 175 18.86 23.34 2.05
N GLN A 176 17.71 23.50 1.38
CA GLN A 176 17.49 24.54 0.38
C GLN A 176 17.70 25.94 0.97
N THR A 177 17.12 26.25 2.13
CA THR A 177 17.30 27.57 2.76
C THR A 177 18.76 27.87 3.12
N VAL A 178 19.53 26.86 3.57
CA VAL A 178 20.95 27.02 3.89
C VAL A 178 21.76 27.25 2.62
N LYS A 179 21.46 26.49 1.56
CA LYS A 179 22.11 26.65 0.27
C LYS A 179 21.86 28.03 -0.33
N ASP A 180 20.62 28.49 -0.33
CA ASP A 180 20.25 29.81 -0.84
C ASP A 180 20.97 30.94 -0.06
N ALA A 181 21.15 30.77 1.26
CA ALA A 181 21.88 31.73 2.08
C ALA A 181 23.39 31.77 1.74
N GLN A 182 24.01 30.61 1.47
CA GLN A 182 25.42 30.53 1.07
C GLN A 182 25.69 31.18 -0.29
N GLU A 183 24.75 31.06 -1.23
CA GLU A 183 24.86 31.70 -2.54
C GLU A 183 24.80 33.25 -2.44
N VAL A 184 24.09 33.79 -1.45
CA VAL A 184 24.01 35.25 -1.22
C VAL A 184 25.31 35.83 -0.61
N GLU A 185 26.04 35.07 0.20
CA GLU A 185 27.31 35.53 0.81
C GLU A 185 28.51 35.52 -0.15
N THR A 186 28.38 34.86 -1.31
CA THR A 186 29.46 34.73 -2.30
C THR A 186 29.40 35.77 -3.42
N VAL A 187 28.43 36.69 -3.37
CA VAL A 187 28.21 37.81 -4.31
C VAL A 187 28.47 39.15 -3.63
#